data_AF-A0AAU0N5X7-F1
#
_entry.id   AF-A0AAU0N5X7-F1
#
_cell.length_a   1.000
_cell.length_b   1.000
_cell.length_c   1.000
_cell.angle_alpha   90.00
_cell.angle_beta   90.00
_cell.angle_gamma   90.00
#
_symmetry.space_group_name_H-M   'P 1'
#
loop_
_entity.id
_entity.type
_entity.pdbx_description
1 polymer ?
#
loop_
_entity_poly.entity_id
_entity_poly.type
_entity_poly.pdbx_seq_one_letter_code
_entity_poly.pdbx_strand_id
1 'polypeptide(L)'
;MKKISKILNRLLIILIGLIAIVFIGGSMAGSSKSSNNDLSSMTFEEIAEDHYSKYFRNIVTDSSDTGYIINVDMPTNVSNKLRLTKFRNDFSEFLEKVKDKEFDKIHLNSYIEVQDKLGNIEEIVGATIVITHETINEINFENFNPDNLEQISEEYRVYYGLRK
;
A
#
# COMPACT_ATOMS: atom_id res chain seq x y z
N MET A 1 21.35 -62.70 -8.01
CA MET A 1 20.67 -61.78 -7.07
C MET A 1 20.94 -60.32 -7.45
N LYS A 2 20.19 -59.78 -8.43
CA LYS A 2 20.38 -58.45 -9.04
C LYS A 2 19.03 -57.83 -9.46
N LYS A 3 18.01 -57.89 -8.60
CA LYS A 3 16.64 -57.44 -8.94
C LYS A 3 15.96 -56.48 -7.95
N ILE A 4 16.60 -56.09 -6.85
CA ILE A 4 15.95 -55.21 -5.83
C ILE A 4 16.44 -53.75 -5.90
N SER A 5 17.61 -53.45 -6.48
CA SER A 5 18.12 -52.07 -6.55
C SER A 5 17.57 -51.21 -7.71
N LYS A 6 16.80 -51.78 -8.64
CA LYS A 6 16.21 -51.02 -9.77
C LYS A 6 14.80 -50.46 -9.49
N ILE A 7 14.16 -50.85 -8.39
CA ILE A 7 12.81 -50.40 -8.03
C ILE A 7 12.85 -49.12 -7.18
N LEU A 8 13.91 -48.90 -6.39
CA LEU A 8 14.06 -47.70 -5.55
C LEU A 8 14.38 -46.42 -6.36
N ASN A 9 15.06 -46.52 -7.52
CA ASN A 9 15.34 -45.37 -8.39
C ASN A 9 14.17 -44.94 -9.31
N ARG A 10 13.04 -45.65 -9.30
CA ARG A 10 11.82 -45.24 -10.01
C ARG A 10 10.77 -44.59 -9.09
N LEU A 11 10.94 -44.68 -7.77
CA LEU A 11 10.10 -44.01 -6.78
C LEU A 11 10.59 -42.58 -6.45
N LEU A 12 11.88 -42.28 -6.66
CA LEU A 12 12.44 -40.94 -6.44
C LEU A 12 12.10 -39.93 -7.57
N ILE A 13 11.65 -40.41 -8.74
CA ILE A 13 11.29 -39.56 -9.90
C ILE A 13 9.80 -39.12 -9.85
N ILE A 14 9.00 -39.67 -8.94
CA ILE A 14 7.57 -39.34 -8.81
C ILE A 14 7.32 -38.22 -7.77
N LEU A 15 8.33 -37.81 -6.99
CA LEU A 15 8.17 -36.76 -5.96
C LEU A 15 8.69 -35.36 -6.37
N ILE A 16 9.21 -35.18 -7.59
CA ILE A 16 9.70 -33.88 -8.11
C ILE A 16 8.80 -33.37 -9.27
N GLY A 17 7.64 -34.01 -9.49
CA GLY A 17 6.73 -33.76 -10.62
C GLY A 17 5.46 -32.96 -10.30
N LEU A 18 5.52 -31.98 -9.40
CA LEU A 18 4.44 -31.03 -9.04
C LEU A 18 5.15 -29.85 -8.35
N ILE A 19 5.29 -28.62 -8.87
CA ILE A 19 4.38 -27.77 -9.64
C ILE A 19 5.27 -26.83 -10.46
N ALA A 20 5.28 -27.02 -11.78
CA ALA A 20 5.68 -25.99 -12.74
C ALA A 20 4.60 -25.99 -13.82
N ILE A 21 3.53 -25.24 -13.59
CA ILE A 21 2.57 -24.89 -14.63
C ILE A 21 2.57 -23.37 -14.72
N VAL A 22 3.32 -22.89 -15.71
CA VAL A 22 3.15 -21.58 -16.33
C VAL A 22 1.85 -21.63 -17.13
N PHE A 23 0.89 -20.76 -16.84
CA PHE A 23 -0.20 -20.44 -17.76
C PHE A 23 -0.03 -19.00 -18.24
N ILE A 24 0.22 -18.88 -19.55
CA ILE A 24 0.20 -17.66 -20.35
C ILE A 24 -1.24 -17.44 -20.85
N GLY A 25 -1.77 -16.22 -20.68
CA GLY A 25 -2.68 -15.58 -21.64
C GLY A 25 -4.21 -15.79 -21.50
N GLY A 26 -4.94 -14.68 -21.39
CA GLY A 26 -6.17 -14.45 -22.20
C GLY A 26 -7.53 -14.65 -21.52
N SER A 27 -8.11 -13.54 -21.06
CA SER A 27 -9.52 -13.10 -21.24
C SER A 27 -10.73 -13.95 -20.80
N MET A 28 -11.51 -13.31 -19.92
CA MET A 28 -12.99 -13.33 -19.77
C MET A 28 -13.65 -14.52 -19.07
N ALA A 29 -14.14 -14.27 -17.84
CA ALA A 29 -15.57 -14.34 -17.49
C ALA A 29 -15.76 -13.95 -16.02
N GLY A 30 -16.64 -12.99 -15.75
CA GLY A 30 -16.92 -12.48 -14.43
C GLY A 30 -17.49 -13.55 -13.48
N SER A 31 -16.95 -13.58 -12.28
CA SER A 31 -17.66 -13.99 -11.07
C SER A 31 -17.11 -13.12 -9.95
N SER A 32 -17.89 -12.13 -9.55
CA SER A 32 -17.70 -11.38 -8.32
C SER A 32 -17.78 -12.35 -7.14
N LYS A 33 -16.68 -13.01 -6.82
CA LYS A 33 -16.44 -13.55 -5.49
C LYS A 33 -15.86 -12.42 -4.68
N SER A 34 -16.74 -11.79 -3.90
CA SER A 34 -16.35 -11.07 -2.68
C SER A 34 -15.62 -12.08 -1.80
N SER A 35 -14.32 -12.18 -1.97
CA SER A 35 -13.45 -12.83 -1.00
C SER A 35 -13.45 -11.90 0.20
N ASN A 36 -14.08 -12.31 1.29
CA ASN A 36 -13.73 -11.74 2.60
C ASN A 36 -12.29 -12.19 2.85
N ASN A 37 -11.33 -11.47 2.27
CA ASN A 37 -9.93 -11.62 2.63
C ASN A 37 -9.83 -11.14 4.06
N ASP A 38 -9.53 -12.07 4.96
CA ASP A 38 -9.21 -11.76 6.34
C ASP A 38 -7.97 -10.87 6.33
N LEU A 39 -8.15 -9.59 6.67
CA LEU A 39 -7.10 -8.56 6.68
C LEU A 39 -5.88 -8.98 7.53
N SER A 40 -6.11 -9.86 8.52
CA SER A 40 -5.05 -10.43 9.34
C SER A 40 -4.05 -11.27 8.54
N SER A 41 -4.49 -11.91 7.45
CA SER A 41 -3.67 -12.77 6.60
C SER A 41 -2.87 -12.04 5.52
N MET A 42 -3.24 -10.80 5.19
CA MET A 42 -2.57 -9.99 4.17
C MET A 42 -1.27 -9.38 4.69
N THR A 43 -0.28 -9.18 3.83
CA THR A 43 0.92 -8.38 4.17
C THR A 43 0.59 -6.89 4.24
N PHE A 44 1.49 -6.08 4.78
CA PHE A 44 1.31 -4.63 4.80
C PHE A 44 1.18 -4.07 3.38
N GLU A 45 2.03 -4.53 2.47
CA GLU A 45 2.07 -4.12 1.08
C GLU A 45 0.77 -4.48 0.36
N GLU A 46 0.24 -5.68 0.56
CA GLU A 46 -1.04 -6.10 -0.02
C GLU A 46 -2.19 -5.21 0.48
N ILE A 47 -2.18 -4.82 1.76
CA ILE A 47 -3.19 -3.89 2.31
C ILE A 47 -3.04 -2.50 1.69
N ALA A 48 -1.82 -2.01 1.51
CA ALA A 48 -1.56 -0.72 0.89
C ALA A 48 -1.98 -0.70 -0.60
N GLU A 49 -1.65 -1.74 -1.34
CA GLU A 49 -2.03 -1.93 -2.75
C GLU A 49 -3.56 -2.01 -2.91
N ASP A 50 -4.25 -2.75 -2.04
CA ASP A 50 -5.71 -2.83 -2.06
C ASP A 50 -6.36 -1.48 -1.71
N HIS A 51 -5.96 -0.90 -0.57
CA HIS A 51 -6.52 0.34 -0.04
C HIS A 51 -6.37 1.49 -1.03
N TYR A 52 -5.19 1.64 -1.63
CA TYR A 52 -4.89 2.72 -2.56
C TYR A 52 -5.02 2.32 -4.03
N SER A 53 -5.54 1.14 -4.36
CA SER A 53 -5.55 0.54 -5.72
C SER A 53 -5.82 1.49 -6.89
N LYS A 54 -6.70 2.48 -6.70
CA LYS A 54 -7.02 3.49 -7.73
C LYS A 54 -5.90 4.50 -8.00
N TYR A 55 -5.09 4.81 -6.99
CA TYR A 55 -4.09 5.87 -6.98
C TYR A 55 -2.69 5.35 -6.60
N PHE A 56 -2.54 4.06 -6.35
CA PHE A 56 -1.30 3.46 -5.90
C PHE A 56 -0.24 3.55 -7.00
N ARG A 57 0.96 4.05 -6.66
CA ARG A 57 2.10 4.10 -7.58
C ARG A 57 3.06 2.97 -7.26
N ASN A 58 3.56 2.96 -6.04
CA ASN A 58 4.44 1.92 -5.51
C ASN A 58 4.56 2.04 -3.98
N ILE A 59 5.19 1.02 -3.41
CA ILE A 59 5.66 1.00 -2.04
C ILE A 59 7.15 0.65 -2.05
N VAL A 60 7.91 1.30 -1.17
CA VAL A 60 9.34 1.03 -0.99
C VAL A 60 9.59 0.73 0.48
N THR A 61 10.22 -0.40 0.77
CA THR A 61 10.67 -0.72 2.12
C THR A 61 11.99 -0.01 2.39
N ASP A 62 12.01 0.82 3.43
CA ASP A 62 13.24 1.41 3.94
C ASP A 62 13.97 0.36 4.79
N SER A 63 14.98 -0.26 4.20
CA SER A 63 15.77 -1.33 4.82
C SER A 63 16.55 -0.89 6.07
N SER A 64 16.71 0.41 6.32
CA SER A 64 17.42 0.94 7.50
C SER A 64 16.54 0.97 8.75
N ASP A 65 15.26 1.29 8.57
CA ASP A 65 14.34 1.69 9.64
C ASP A 65 13.03 0.89 9.60
N THR A 66 13.02 -0.33 9.05
CA THR A 66 11.84 -1.22 8.97
C THR A 66 10.53 -0.48 8.65
N GLY A 67 10.61 0.46 7.71
CA GLY A 67 9.56 1.43 7.41
C GLY A 67 9.06 1.32 5.98
N TYR A 68 7.87 1.86 5.74
CA TYR A 68 7.26 1.86 4.40
C TYR A 68 7.11 3.26 3.85
N ILE A 69 7.61 3.49 2.64
CA ILE A 69 7.30 4.68 1.85
C ILE A 69 6.24 4.30 0.83
N ILE A 70 5.04 4.83 1.00
CA ILE A 70 3.90 4.60 0.12
C ILE A 70 3.76 5.84 -0.76
N ASN A 71 3.80 5.65 -2.08
CA ASN A 71 3.62 6.74 -3.03
C ASN A 71 2.29 6.55 -3.76
N VAL A 72 1.46 7.59 -3.73
CA VAL A 72 0.12 7.58 -4.33
C VAL A 72 -0.13 8.85 -5.17
N ASP A 73 -1.03 8.77 -6.11
CA ASP A 73 -1.60 9.91 -6.80
C ASP A 73 -2.64 10.63 -5.96
N MET A 74 -2.64 11.96 -5.99
CA MET A 74 -3.75 12.73 -5.45
C MET A 74 -4.88 12.80 -6.49
N PRO A 75 -6.16 12.66 -6.08
CA PRO A 75 -7.28 12.75 -7.02
C PRO A 75 -7.31 14.10 -7.75
N THR A 76 -7.29 14.11 -9.09
CA THR A 76 -7.16 15.36 -9.86
C THR A 76 -8.51 16.02 -10.20
N ASN A 77 -9.61 15.29 -10.13
CA ASN A 77 -10.95 15.73 -10.56
C ASN A 77 -11.76 16.47 -9.48
N VAL A 78 -11.12 16.91 -8.39
CA VAL A 78 -11.77 17.59 -7.26
C VAL A 78 -10.96 18.82 -6.82
N SER A 79 -11.62 19.71 -6.06
CA SER A 79 -10.99 20.92 -5.50
C SER A 79 -9.87 20.57 -4.52
N ASN A 80 -8.88 21.45 -4.39
CA ASN A 80 -7.71 21.25 -3.52
C ASN A 80 -8.08 20.95 -2.07
N LYS A 81 -9.05 21.69 -1.51
CA LYS A 81 -9.61 21.39 -0.18
C LYS A 81 -10.11 19.96 -0.07
N LEU A 82 -10.87 19.49 -1.07
CA LEU A 82 -11.40 18.12 -1.07
C LEU A 82 -10.29 17.07 -1.27
N ARG A 83 -9.25 17.37 -2.06
CA ARG A 83 -8.06 16.51 -2.19
C ARG A 83 -7.38 16.30 -0.83
N LEU A 84 -7.16 17.36 -0.07
CA LEU A 84 -6.54 17.28 1.26
C LEU A 84 -7.40 16.55 2.27
N THR A 85 -8.70 16.85 2.33
CA THR A 85 -9.63 16.12 3.20
C THR A 85 -9.64 14.63 2.87
N LYS A 86 -9.73 14.27 1.58
CA LYS A 86 -9.70 12.87 1.17
C LYS A 86 -8.37 12.20 1.51
N PHE A 87 -7.25 12.87 1.27
CA PHE A 87 -5.92 12.37 1.62
C PHE A 87 -5.80 12.04 3.13
N ARG A 88 -6.28 12.93 4.01
CA ARG A 88 -6.29 12.70 5.47
C ARG A 88 -7.18 11.53 5.86
N ASN A 89 -8.40 11.48 5.33
CA ASN A 89 -9.37 10.44 5.65
C ASN A 89 -8.88 9.07 5.17
N ASP A 90 -8.48 8.97 3.89
CA ASP A 90 -7.95 7.74 3.31
C ASP A 90 -6.71 7.27 4.10
N PHE A 91 -5.80 8.18 4.50
CA PHE A 91 -4.66 7.81 5.34
C PHE A 91 -5.10 7.32 6.72
N SER A 92 -6.01 8.01 7.41
CA SER A 92 -6.54 7.58 8.71
C SER A 92 -7.18 6.19 8.65
N GLU A 93 -7.98 5.90 7.62
CA GLU A 93 -8.58 4.59 7.40
C GLU A 93 -7.52 3.51 7.13
N PHE A 94 -6.45 3.86 6.40
CA PHE A 94 -5.33 2.96 6.18
C PHE A 94 -4.57 2.65 7.48
N LEU A 95 -4.30 3.66 8.31
CA LEU A 95 -3.66 3.47 9.62
C LEU A 95 -4.44 2.50 10.51
N GLU A 96 -5.77 2.61 10.54
CA GLU A 96 -6.62 1.69 11.31
C GLU A 96 -6.51 0.25 10.80
N LYS A 97 -6.41 0.05 9.49
CA LYS A 97 -6.27 -1.28 8.87
C LYS A 97 -4.93 -1.96 9.18
N VAL A 98 -3.87 -1.17 9.32
CA VAL A 98 -2.50 -1.70 9.50
C VAL A 98 -2.00 -1.65 10.93
N LYS A 99 -2.73 -1.07 11.88
CA LYS A 99 -2.28 -0.89 13.27
C LYS A 99 -1.76 -2.17 13.95
N ASP A 100 -2.27 -3.34 13.57
CA ASP A 100 -1.88 -4.63 14.15
C ASP A 100 -0.73 -5.33 13.38
N LYS A 101 -0.14 -4.67 12.37
CA LYS A 101 1.01 -5.15 11.59
C LYS A 101 2.32 -4.67 12.21
N GLU A 102 3.41 -5.40 11.97
CA GLU A 102 4.75 -5.02 12.41
C GLU A 102 5.43 -4.11 11.38
N PHE A 103 5.77 -2.89 11.80
CA PHE A 103 6.56 -1.90 11.06
C PHE A 103 7.01 -0.80 12.03
N ASP A 104 8.01 -0.02 11.69
CA ASP A 104 8.46 1.07 12.57
C ASP A 104 7.75 2.39 12.25
N LYS A 105 7.62 2.71 10.97
CA LYS A 105 7.02 3.96 10.49
C LYS A 105 6.43 3.84 9.09
N ILE A 106 5.46 4.71 8.80
CA ILE A 106 4.82 4.86 7.49
C ILE A 106 5.08 6.28 7.00
N HIS A 107 5.53 6.40 5.77
CA HIS A 107 5.71 7.63 5.04
C HIS A 107 4.77 7.60 3.82
N LEU A 108 3.66 8.34 3.88
CA LEU A 108 2.76 8.48 2.76
C LEU A 108 3.08 9.76 1.98
N ASN A 109 3.49 9.61 0.72
CA ASN A 109 3.62 10.70 -0.24
C ASN A 109 2.47 10.67 -1.24
N SER A 110 1.83 11.80 -1.43
CA SER A 110 0.84 12.00 -2.47
C SER A 110 1.32 13.00 -3.50
N TYR A 111 1.31 12.59 -4.77
CA TYR A 111 1.83 13.33 -5.90
C TYR A 111 0.73 14.12 -6.60
N ILE A 112 1.08 15.31 -7.08
CA ILE A 112 0.20 16.18 -7.87
C ILE A 112 0.94 16.67 -9.11
N GLU A 113 0.19 16.91 -10.17
CA GLU A 113 0.65 17.72 -11.29
C GLU A 113 0.40 19.20 -10.98
N VAL A 114 1.42 20.03 -11.21
CA VAL A 114 1.33 21.49 -11.15
C VAL A 114 1.76 22.07 -12.49
N GLN A 115 1.14 23.18 -12.86
CA GLN A 115 1.46 23.91 -14.08
C GLN A 115 2.22 25.19 -13.73
N ASP A 116 3.39 25.38 -14.33
CA ASP A 116 4.16 26.60 -14.16
C ASP A 116 3.55 27.79 -14.93
N LYS A 117 4.13 28.98 -14.77
CA LYS A 117 3.64 30.20 -15.44
C LYS A 117 3.79 30.19 -16.97
N LEU A 118 4.62 29.30 -17.50
CA LEU A 118 4.86 29.12 -18.94
C LEU A 118 3.97 28.02 -19.53
N GLY A 119 3.20 27.33 -18.69
CA GLY A 119 2.29 26.26 -19.09
C GLY A 119 2.89 24.86 -19.04
N ASN A 120 4.13 24.70 -18.57
CA ASN A 120 4.76 23.38 -18.43
C ASN A 120 4.15 22.65 -17.23
N ILE A 121 3.87 21.35 -17.42
CA ILE A 121 3.37 20.48 -16.36
C ILE A 121 4.57 19.77 -15.73
N GLU A 122 4.67 19.86 -14.41
CA GLU A 122 5.61 19.09 -13.61
C GLU A 122 4.86 18.33 -12.51
N GLU A 123 5.42 17.19 -12.12
CA GLU A 123 4.90 16.41 -11.02
C GLU A 123 5.74 16.67 -9.77
N ILE A 124 5.05 16.96 -8.67
CA ILE A 124 5.68 17.22 -7.37
C ILE A 124 4.97 16.44 -6.27
N VAL A 125 5.62 16.30 -5.12
CA VAL A 125 4.96 15.82 -3.90
C VAL A 125 4.02 16.93 -3.39
N GLY A 126 2.72 16.65 -3.47
CA GLY A 126 1.65 17.54 -3.03
C GLY A 126 1.43 17.47 -1.52
N ALA A 127 1.51 16.28 -0.93
CA ALA A 127 1.45 16.12 0.52
C ALA A 127 2.29 14.95 1.01
N THR A 128 2.81 15.09 2.22
CA THR A 128 3.57 14.07 2.94
C THR A 128 3.03 13.96 4.36
N ILE A 129 2.79 12.73 4.82
CA ILE A 129 2.59 12.43 6.24
C ILE A 129 3.55 11.31 6.64
N VAL A 130 4.28 11.50 7.73
CA VAL A 130 5.13 10.48 8.35
C VAL A 130 4.63 10.21 9.76
N ILE A 131 4.37 8.95 10.10
CA ILE A 131 3.88 8.55 11.42
C ILE A 131 4.48 7.22 11.84
N THR A 132 4.87 7.10 13.10
CA THR A 132 5.45 5.87 13.67
C THR A 132 4.35 4.89 14.07
N HIS A 133 4.72 3.61 14.17
CA HIS A 133 3.82 2.59 14.71
C HIS A 133 3.47 2.84 16.18
N GLU A 134 4.42 3.37 16.96
CA GLU A 134 4.20 3.82 18.34
C GLU A 134 3.04 4.82 18.41
N THR A 135 3.11 5.91 17.63
CA THR A 135 2.05 6.91 17.60
C THR A 135 0.71 6.32 17.15
N ILE A 136 0.71 5.43 16.14
CA ILE A 136 -0.52 4.77 15.67
C ILE A 136 -1.20 3.99 16.81
N ASN A 137 -0.44 3.31 17.66
CA ASN A 137 -0.97 2.50 18.77
C ASN A 137 -1.60 3.35 19.88
N GLU A 138 -1.31 4.65 19.94
CA GLU A 138 -1.93 5.59 20.87
C GLU A 138 -3.25 6.19 20.35
N ILE A 139 -3.55 6.02 19.05
CA ILE A 139 -4.75 6.59 18.44
C ILE A 139 -6.00 5.83 18.89
N ASN A 140 -6.95 6.56 19.49
CA ASN A 140 -8.32 6.08 19.66
C ASN A 140 -9.09 6.25 18.35
N PHE A 141 -8.98 5.28 17.44
CA PHE A 141 -9.58 5.33 16.10
C PHE A 141 -11.09 5.54 16.10
N GLU A 142 -11.82 5.06 17.12
CA GLU A 142 -13.28 5.26 17.23
C GLU A 142 -13.67 6.74 17.34
N ASN A 143 -12.79 7.57 17.89
CA ASN A 143 -13.04 9.00 18.14
C ASN A 143 -12.02 9.92 17.46
N PHE A 144 -11.18 9.37 16.58
CA PHE A 144 -10.10 10.12 15.96
C PHE A 144 -10.63 11.05 14.87
N ASN A 145 -10.15 12.30 14.87
CA ASN A 145 -10.39 13.25 13.79
C ASN A 145 -9.17 13.29 12.85
N PRO A 146 -9.30 12.91 11.57
CA PRO A 146 -8.20 12.94 10.59
C PRO A 146 -7.54 14.33 10.42
N ASP A 147 -8.21 15.42 10.77
CA ASP A 147 -7.60 16.76 10.77
C ASP A 147 -6.49 16.91 11.83
N ASN A 148 -6.45 16.06 12.85
CA ASN A 148 -5.41 16.06 13.88
C ASN A 148 -4.11 15.38 13.42
N LEU A 149 -4.07 14.76 12.24
CA LEU A 149 -2.86 14.11 11.71
C LEU A 149 -1.66 15.06 11.68
N GLU A 150 -1.85 16.36 11.38
CA GLU A 150 -0.76 17.36 11.39
C GLU A 150 -0.12 17.56 12.77
N GLN A 151 -0.83 17.26 13.86
CA GLN A 151 -0.35 17.46 15.23
C GLN A 151 0.38 16.26 15.80
N ILE A 152 0.08 15.05 15.29
CA ILE A 152 0.60 13.79 15.82
C ILE A 152 1.64 13.14 14.91
N SER A 153 1.79 13.63 13.67
CA SER A 153 2.77 13.09 12.74
C SER A 153 4.17 13.63 13.01
N GLU A 154 5.18 12.79 12.79
CA GLU A 154 6.59 13.18 12.80
C GLU A 154 6.88 14.22 11.71
N GLU A 155 6.17 14.11 10.58
CA GLU A 155 6.24 15.07 9.50
C GLU A 155 4.87 15.26 8.86
N TYR A 156 4.48 16.52 8.68
CA TYR A 156 3.30 16.92 7.91
C TYR A 156 3.68 18.04 6.94
N ARG A 157 3.75 17.72 5.65
CA ARG A 157 3.99 18.71 4.59
C ARG A 157 2.84 18.73 3.60
N VAL A 158 2.44 19.93 3.22
CA VAL A 158 1.41 20.13 2.19
C VAL A 158 1.85 21.28 1.31
N TYR A 159 1.92 21.02 0.00
CA TYR A 159 2.18 22.02 -1.01
C TYR A 159 1.22 23.21 -0.85
N TYR A 160 1.76 24.43 -0.86
CA TYR A 160 0.99 25.63 -0.57
C TYR A 160 -0.22 25.81 -1.48
N GLY A 161 -0.14 25.39 -2.74
CA GLY A 161 -1.26 25.44 -3.68
C GLY A 161 -2.46 24.60 -3.24
N LEU A 162 -2.26 23.55 -2.45
CA LEU A 162 -3.33 22.70 -1.94
C LEU A 162 -4.05 23.28 -0.71
N ARG A 163 -3.39 24.19 0.05
CA ARG A 163 -3.97 24.81 1.25
C ARG A 163 -4.98 25.93 0.94
N LYS A 164 -5.06 26.36 -0.33
CA LYS A 164 -5.97 27.40 -0.83
C LYS A 164 -7.26 26.80 -1.37
#